data_AF-A0A938EQL5-F1
#
_entry.id   AF-A0A938EQL5-F1
#
_cell.length_a   1.000
_cell.length_b   1.000
_cell.length_c   1.000
_cell.angle_alpha   90.00
_cell.angle_beta   90.00
_cell.angle_gamma   90.00
#
_symmetry.space_group_name_H-M   'P 1'
#
loop_
_entity.id
_entity.type
_entity.pdbx_description
1 polymer ?
#
loop_
_entity_poly.entity_id
_entity_poly.type
_entity_poly.pdbx_seq_one_letter_code
_entity_poly.pdbx_strand_id
1 'polypeptide(L)' 'MIVTARIPLFPLRIAVLEARVAWDDPIALGPAPGEAQVVGECTPAAWAQGVRPGLRVGEAMARCPELDLV' A
#
# COMPACT_ATOMS: atom_id res chain seq x y z
N MET A 1 -8.32 31.75 -14.37
CA MET A 1 -7.35 30.65 -14.64
C MET A 1 -7.43 29.67 -13.48
N ILE A 2 -7.55 28.36 -13.74
CA ILE A 2 -7.65 27.31 -12.70
C ILE A 2 -6.55 26.28 -12.95
N VAL A 3 -5.88 25.83 -11.89
CA VAL A 3 -4.84 24.80 -11.91
C VAL A 3 -5.27 23.64 -11.02
N THR A 4 -5.02 22.40 -11.45
CA THR A 4 -5.31 21.19 -10.67
C THR A 4 -4.02 20.46 -10.34
N ALA A 5 -3.88 19.94 -9.12
CA ALA A 5 -2.79 19.05 -8.73
C ALA A 5 -3.36 17.71 -8.24
N ARG A 6 -2.74 16.60 -8.65
CA ARG A 6 -3.03 15.25 -8.17
C ARG A 6 -1.75 14.66 -7.60
N ILE A 7 -1.82 14.22 -6.35
CA ILE A 7 -0.76 13.45 -5.72
C ILE A 7 -1.20 11.98 -5.79
N PRO A 8 -0.55 11.12 -6.61
CA PRO A 8 -0.91 9.72 -6.65
C PRO A 8 -0.57 9.03 -5.33
N LEU A 9 -1.29 7.98 -4.95
CA LEU A 9 -0.98 7.16 -3.76
C LEU A 9 -0.86 8.00 -2.48
N PHE A 10 -1.65 9.06 -2.35
CA PHE A 10 -1.49 10.03 -1.27
C PHE A 10 -1.66 9.40 0.13
N PRO A 11 -2.72 8.61 0.40
CA PRO A 11 -2.84 7.91 1.68
C PRO A 11 -1.65 6.99 1.98
N LEU A 12 -1.18 6.23 0.99
CA LEU A 12 0.00 5.36 1.15
C LEU A 12 1.26 6.17 1.48
N ARG A 13 1.48 7.31 0.81
CA ARG A 13 2.63 8.18 1.09
C ARG A 13 2.64 8.73 2.51
N ILE A 14 1.46 9.07 3.04
CA ILE A 14 1.34 9.51 4.42
C ILE A 14 1.65 8.35 5.38
N ALA A 15 1.05 7.18 5.16
CA ALA A 15 1.28 6.02 6.01
C ALA A 15 2.75 5.57 6.04
N VAL A 16 3.43 5.54 4.88
CA VAL A 16 4.88 5.24 4.80
C VAL A 16 5.71 6.28 5.58
N LEU A 17 5.38 7.56 5.43
CA LEU A 17 6.08 8.63 6.15
C LEU A 17 5.91 8.51 7.67
N GLU A 18 4.70 8.21 8.13
CA GLU A 18 4.38 8.00 9.55
C GLU A 18 5.07 6.76 10.12
N ALA A 19 5.08 5.66 9.35
CA ALA A 19 5.73 4.40 9.72
C ALA A 19 7.28 4.46 9.63
N ARG A 20 7.84 5.49 8.97
CA ARG A 20 9.30 5.67 8.76
C ARG A 20 9.98 4.49 8.04
N VAL A 21 9.27 3.89 7.10
CA VAL A 21 9.76 2.80 6.23
C VAL A 21 10.26 3.35 4.90
N ALA A 22 11.14 2.61 4.20
CA ALA A 22 11.67 3.08 2.93
C ALA A 22 10.63 2.89 1.81
N TRP A 23 10.42 3.91 0.99
CA TRP A 23 9.44 3.87 -0.11
C TRP A 23 9.74 2.77 -1.16
N ASP A 24 11.01 2.34 -1.25
CA ASP A 24 11.46 1.30 -2.16
C ASP A 24 11.18 -0.12 -1.63
N ASP A 25 10.76 -0.26 -0.38
CA ASP A 25 10.36 -1.54 0.21
C ASP A 25 8.94 -1.94 -0.25
N PRO A 26 8.64 -3.24 -0.33
CA PRO A 26 7.31 -3.71 -0.67
C PRO A 26 6.33 -3.41 0.47
N ILE A 27 5.62 -2.29 0.34
CA ILE A 27 4.62 -1.81 1.31
C ILE A 27 3.24 -1.71 0.66
N ALA A 28 2.19 -1.99 1.44
CA ALA A 28 0.79 -1.72 1.08
C ALA A 28 0.01 -1.15 2.27
N LEU A 29 -1.07 -0.40 1.98
CA LEU A 29 -1.99 0.04 3.02
C LEU A 29 -2.75 -1.15 3.60
N GLY A 30 -2.73 -1.26 4.93
CA GLY A 30 -3.54 -2.19 5.69
C GLY A 30 -5.03 -1.78 5.71
N PRO A 31 -5.93 -2.73 5.99
CA PRO A 31 -7.34 -2.41 6.21
C PRO A 31 -7.53 -1.64 7.53
N ALA A 32 -8.46 -0.70 7.54
CA ALA A 32 -8.83 -0.03 8.79
C ALA A 32 -9.54 -1.02 9.74
N PRO A 33 -9.50 -0.78 11.07
CA PRO A 33 -10.17 -1.65 12.04
C PRO A 33 -11.66 -1.82 11.74
N GLY A 34 -12.09 -3.08 11.54
CA GLY A 34 -13.48 -3.43 11.25
C GLY A 34 -13.86 -3.39 9.77
N GLU A 35 -12.95 -3.03 8.87
CA GLU A 35 -13.17 -3.10 7.42
C GLU A 35 -12.88 -4.49 6.85
N ALA A 36 -13.16 -4.65 5.55
CA ALA A 36 -12.81 -5.87 4.84
C ALA A 36 -11.29 -6.09 4.85
N GLN A 37 -10.87 -7.32 5.16
CA GLN A 37 -9.46 -7.71 5.23
C GLN A 37 -8.80 -7.82 3.84
N VAL A 38 -8.68 -6.69 3.15
CA VAL A 38 -8.04 -6.53 1.85
C VAL A 38 -6.98 -5.43 1.92
N VAL A 39 -5.94 -5.53 1.10
CA VAL A 39 -4.90 -4.50 1.01
C VAL A 39 -5.38 -3.32 0.16
N GLY A 40 -4.96 -2.11 0.53
CA GLY A 40 -5.22 -0.89 -0.22
C GLY A 40 -4.17 -0.62 -1.30
N GLU A 41 -3.88 0.66 -1.55
CA GLU A 41 -2.80 1.10 -2.43
C GLU A 41 -1.45 0.50 -2.01
N CYS A 42 -0.59 0.19 -2.97
CA CYS A 42 0.72 -0.40 -2.71
C CYS A 42 1.85 0.26 -3.49
N THR A 43 3.07 0.07 -3.01
CA THR A 43 4.31 0.56 -3.63
C THR A 43 4.60 -0.18 -4.94
N PRO A 44 5.41 0.41 -5.84
CA PRO A 44 5.88 -0.28 -7.04
C PRO A 44 6.62 -1.60 -6.74
N ALA A 45 7.37 -1.67 -5.63
CA ALA A 45 8.03 -2.89 -5.19
C ALA A 45 7.03 -4.00 -4.86
N ALA A 46 6.00 -3.72 -4.05
CA ALA A 46 4.93 -4.68 -3.77
C ALA A 46 4.17 -5.08 -5.05
N TRP A 47 3.94 -4.12 -5.96
CA TRP A 47 3.30 -4.38 -7.25
C TRP A 47 4.12 -5.34 -8.13
N ALA A 48 5.45 -5.20 -8.14
CA ALA A 48 6.33 -6.10 -8.90
C ALA A 48 6.25 -7.55 -8.40
N GLN A 49 5.96 -7.75 -7.11
CA GLN A 49 5.74 -9.07 -6.50
C GLN A 49 4.31 -9.60 -6.62
N GLY A 50 3.44 -8.88 -7.34
CA GLY A 50 2.07 -9.34 -7.62
C GLY A 50 1.03 -8.93 -6.58
N VAL A 51 1.37 -8.03 -5.66
CA VAL A 51 0.39 -7.39 -4.76
C VAL A 51 -0.45 -6.39 -5.55
N ARG A 52 -1.76 -6.40 -5.35
CA ARG A 52 -2.71 -5.48 -5.99
C ARG A 52 -3.73 -5.00 -4.96
N PRO A 53 -4.22 -3.75 -5.04
CA PRO A 53 -5.32 -3.29 -4.22
C PRO A 53 -6.54 -4.20 -4.34
N GLY A 54 -7.19 -4.50 -3.22
CA GLY A 54 -8.33 -5.40 -3.13
C GLY A 54 -7.99 -6.88 -2.96
N LEU A 55 -6.72 -7.28 -3.03
CA LEU A 55 -6.32 -8.65 -2.64
C LEU A 55 -6.57 -8.87 -1.15
N ARG A 56 -6.97 -10.08 -0.77
CA ARG A 56 -7.03 -10.46 0.65
C ARG A 56 -5.65 -10.33 1.27
N VAL A 57 -5.58 -9.83 2.51
CA VAL A 57 -4.30 -9.64 3.23
C VAL A 57 -3.44 -10.90 3.20
N GLY A 58 -4.00 -12.06 3.54
CA GLY A 58 -3.26 -13.32 3.53
C GLY A 58 -2.77 -13.73 2.14
N GLU A 59 -3.50 -13.40 1.08
CA GLU A 59 -3.07 -13.66 -0.29
C GLU A 59 -1.93 -12.72 -0.71
N ALA A 60 -2.03 -11.44 -0.36
CA ALA A 60 -0.98 -10.46 -0.63
C ALA A 60 0.35 -10.87 0.05
N MET A 61 0.30 -11.26 1.33
CA MET A 61 1.47 -11.77 2.07
C MET A 61 1.99 -13.09 1.51
N ALA A 62 1.13 -13.97 0.99
CA ALA A 62 1.58 -15.21 0.35
C ALA A 62 2.34 -14.96 -0.97
N ARG A 63 2.02 -13.87 -1.68
CA ARG A 63 2.72 -13.46 -2.92
C ARG A 63 4.02 -12.71 -2.63
N CYS A 64 4.04 -11.94 -1.56
CA CYS A 64 5.14 -11.09 -1.14
C CYS A 64 5.39 -11.30 0.37
N PRO A 65 6.21 -12.30 0.76
CA PRO A 65 6.44 -12.65 2.17
C PRO A 65 7.04 -11.51 3.00
N GLU A 66 7.80 -10.62 2.38
CA GLU A 66 8.39 -9.42 2.97
C GLU A 66 7.46 -8.19 2.94
N LEU A 67 6.19 -8.34 2.54
CA LEU A 67 5.23 -7.24 2.46
C LEU A 67 5.00 -6.62 3.85
N ASP A 68 5.25 -5.33 3.96
CA ASP A 68 4.88 -4.55 5.15
C ASP A 68 3.49 -3.89 4.96
N LEU A 69 2.70 -3.89 6.04
CA LEU A 69 1.36 -3.29 6.06
C LEU A 69 1.38 -2.08 6.98
N VAL A 70 1.08 -0.92 6.40
CA VAL A 70 1.05 0.39 7.09
C VAL A 70 -0.34 0.98 7.11
#